data_AF-A0AAU9WB81-F1
#
_entry.id   AF-A0AAU9WB81-F1
#
_cell.length_a   1.000
_cell.length_b   1.000
_cell.length_c   1.000
_cell.angle_alpha   90.00
_cell.angle_beta   90.00
_cell.angle_gamma   90.00
#
_symmetry.space_group_name_H-M   'P 1'
#
loop_
_entity.id
_entity.type
_entity.pdbx_description
1 polymer ?
#
loop_
_entity_poly.entity_id
_entity_poly.type
_entity_poly.pdbx_seq_one_letter_code
_entity_poly.pdbx_strand_id
1 'polypeptide(L)'
;SSEEAKKEQRLIDAMFLCDEWKSSKGGLSTFNRELAINLAEITTGSMKIHCYVSKSDDQDREDAKQNGVNLITAQTVPGSRDPLDWLKVLPPELPHPHIVIGHGRKLGTPACHIVRATRCKWIQFVHVSCEDLGKFKETTATPVKDTIEENEEKHKLEIELCKAADAVVAVGSRLQQKYSRSLPNVKVEIITPGITGKFCNESIESGEHAGLSSRTLNNMFMKTFHVFMFGRANFEDLTLKGYDIVANAIGSLGAEFELTFVGSSPGDHRNVEQWFLQKTCIKRKQITIRGYCTKQDELKGMFHQSDLVALPSRTEGFGLVGLEAISCGVPVLVSGESGLAEALQGVQGGNDVIVKSDDDAVEWARRISEVSSQSLEERQSNARELRENYRKVYPWRMECERFKGLIENVVKTANGGEMNIKVDVDDLKPEEQNVQTGMLATESVRCQEVQQPRASATSAASGSVSYQQTEDLHALKVKTFLSVIKDSFYNTNPQSIEECNWFMEYAQKMRLIITGVDDGSLVITVKCESLMILEELWTDYSSGHLGEVVQNCFVTEKILKELNLAELRLKTTMDIEEYNACKMFFEKDALRGW
;
A
#
# COMPACT_ATOMS: atom_id res chain seq x y z
N SER A 1 10.62 -8.15 -39.00
CA SER A 1 10.28 -9.01 -37.85
C SER A 1 10.82 -8.43 -36.54
N SER A 2 10.67 -7.11 -36.33
CA SER A 2 11.49 -6.36 -35.36
C SER A 2 10.70 -5.33 -34.56
N GLU A 3 9.37 -5.45 -34.52
CA GLU A 3 8.50 -4.59 -33.71
C GLU A 3 8.02 -5.28 -32.42
N GLU A 4 8.15 -6.60 -32.29
CA GLU A 4 7.69 -7.36 -31.12
C GLU A 4 8.71 -7.40 -29.96
N ALA A 5 9.88 -6.75 -30.10
CA ALA A 5 11.00 -6.90 -29.16
C ALA A 5 11.20 -5.72 -28.16
N LYS A 6 10.35 -4.68 -28.19
CA LYS A 6 10.47 -3.52 -27.27
C LYS A 6 9.11 -2.98 -26.78
N LYS A 7 8.43 -3.79 -25.97
CA LYS A 7 7.48 -3.26 -24.98
C LYS A 7 7.37 -4.20 -23.78
N GLU A 8 8.50 -4.43 -23.11
CA GLU A 8 8.52 -5.08 -21.80
C GLU A 8 7.79 -4.15 -20.82
N GLN A 9 6.50 -4.44 -20.59
CA GLN A 9 5.63 -3.58 -19.81
C GLN A 9 6.03 -3.67 -18.34
N ARG A 10 6.84 -2.69 -17.91
CA ARG A 10 7.44 -2.63 -16.57
C ARG A 10 6.33 -2.71 -15.51
N LEU A 11 6.28 -3.85 -14.82
CA LEU A 11 5.26 -4.17 -13.83
C LEU A 11 5.32 -3.18 -12.67
N ILE A 12 4.18 -2.67 -12.22
CA ILE A 12 4.12 -1.79 -11.05
C ILE A 12 4.30 -2.64 -9.79
N ASP A 13 5.41 -2.45 -9.09
CA ASP A 13 5.63 -3.01 -7.74
C ASP A 13 4.83 -2.20 -6.70
N ALA A 14 3.73 -2.78 -6.22
CA ALA A 14 2.85 -2.19 -5.21
C ALA A 14 3.05 -2.88 -3.86
N MET A 15 3.54 -2.11 -2.87
CA MET A 15 3.87 -2.63 -1.54
C MET A 15 2.84 -2.22 -0.49
N PHE A 16 2.04 -3.19 -0.04
CA PHE A 16 1.15 -3.05 1.10
C PHE A 16 1.94 -3.18 2.40
N LEU A 17 1.77 -2.24 3.31
CA LEU A 17 2.30 -2.37 4.66
C LEU A 17 1.32 -3.13 5.54
N CYS A 18 1.81 -4.17 6.20
CA CYS A 18 1.01 -5.15 6.91
C CYS A 18 1.57 -5.40 8.31
N ASP A 19 0.72 -5.36 9.34
CA ASP A 19 1.13 -5.72 10.70
C ASP A 19 1.40 -7.24 10.82
N GLU A 20 0.69 -8.04 10.03
CA GLU A 20 0.88 -9.48 9.81
C GLU A 20 0.21 -9.89 8.49
N TRP A 21 0.49 -11.11 8.01
CA TRP A 21 -0.21 -11.70 6.86
C TRP A 21 -1.55 -12.34 7.25
N LYS A 22 -1.62 -12.91 8.46
CA LYS A 22 -2.82 -13.59 9.00
C LYS A 22 -3.95 -12.60 9.27
N SER A 23 -5.17 -13.12 9.39
CA SER A 23 -6.35 -12.33 9.79
C SER A 23 -6.57 -12.31 11.32
N SER A 24 -5.53 -12.51 12.13
CA SER A 24 -5.66 -12.69 13.59
C SER A 24 -5.77 -11.35 14.34
N LYS A 25 -5.15 -10.30 13.80
CA LYS A 25 -5.18 -8.94 14.34
C LYS A 25 -6.43 -8.13 13.97
N GLY A 26 -7.45 -8.79 13.41
CA GLY A 26 -8.81 -8.26 13.24
C GLY A 26 -8.98 -7.42 11.96
N GLY A 27 -9.97 -6.52 11.95
CA GLY A 27 -10.48 -5.91 10.72
C GLY A 27 -9.43 -5.32 9.76
N LEU A 28 -8.40 -4.61 10.28
CA LEU A 28 -7.36 -4.04 9.43
C LEU A 28 -6.54 -5.12 8.71
N SER A 29 -6.06 -6.14 9.43
CA SER A 29 -5.28 -7.23 8.83
C SER A 29 -6.13 -8.08 7.90
N THR A 30 -7.39 -8.36 8.27
CA THR A 30 -8.33 -9.06 7.39
C THR A 30 -8.56 -8.29 6.08
N PHE A 31 -8.91 -7.00 6.15
CA PHE A 31 -9.12 -6.18 4.94
C PHE A 31 -7.89 -6.16 4.04
N ASN A 32 -6.71 -5.94 4.63
CA ASN A 32 -5.47 -5.79 3.88
C ASN A 32 -5.10 -7.09 3.16
N ARG A 33 -5.21 -8.23 3.85
CA ARG A 33 -5.04 -9.57 3.27
C ARG A 33 -6.01 -9.81 2.10
N GLU A 34 -7.31 -9.61 2.31
CA GLU A 34 -8.31 -9.88 1.26
C GLU A 34 -8.15 -8.93 0.06
N LEU A 35 -7.87 -7.63 0.28
CA LEU A 35 -7.60 -6.68 -0.80
C LEU A 35 -6.35 -7.07 -1.59
N ALA A 36 -5.25 -7.42 -0.92
CA ALA A 36 -4.00 -7.81 -1.59
C ALA A 36 -4.19 -9.06 -2.47
N ILE A 37 -4.93 -10.06 -1.98
CA ILE A 37 -5.23 -11.30 -2.71
C ILE A 37 -6.09 -11.03 -3.95
N ASN A 38 -7.22 -10.35 -3.76
CA ASN A 38 -8.14 -10.08 -4.87
C ASN A 38 -7.50 -9.14 -5.91
N LEU A 39 -6.68 -8.18 -5.47
CA LEU A 39 -5.92 -7.33 -6.39
C LEU A 39 -4.89 -8.14 -7.17
N ALA A 40 -4.12 -9.02 -6.51
CA ALA A 40 -3.10 -9.84 -7.16
C ALA A 40 -3.67 -10.71 -8.30
N GLU A 41 -4.82 -11.36 -8.09
CA GLU A 41 -5.54 -12.12 -9.12
C GLU A 41 -5.76 -11.27 -10.40
N ILE A 42 -6.26 -10.05 -10.22
CA ILE A 42 -6.70 -9.14 -11.28
C ILE A 42 -5.54 -8.39 -11.94
N THR A 43 -4.47 -8.14 -11.21
CA THR A 43 -3.29 -7.42 -11.72
C THR A 43 -2.23 -8.31 -12.35
N THR A 44 -2.47 -9.63 -12.47
CA THR A 44 -1.59 -10.59 -13.15
C THR A 44 -1.07 -10.03 -14.48
N GLY A 45 0.25 -9.88 -14.60
CA GLY A 45 0.89 -9.33 -15.81
C GLY A 45 0.88 -7.80 -15.96
N SER A 46 0.40 -7.05 -14.95
CA SER A 46 0.44 -5.58 -14.92
C SER A 46 1.02 -4.98 -13.63
N MET A 47 0.82 -5.64 -12.48
CA MET A 47 1.40 -5.26 -11.19
C MET A 47 1.96 -6.48 -10.45
N LYS A 48 2.95 -6.26 -9.58
CA LYS A 48 3.38 -7.23 -8.56
C LYS A 48 2.90 -6.73 -7.21
N ILE A 49 2.15 -7.57 -6.50
CA ILE A 49 1.62 -7.25 -5.18
C ILE A 49 2.57 -7.81 -4.11
N HIS A 50 3.11 -6.91 -3.31
CA HIS A 50 4.02 -7.24 -2.21
C HIS A 50 3.34 -6.88 -0.89
N CYS A 51 3.36 -7.80 0.08
CA CYS A 51 2.95 -7.52 1.46
C CYS A 51 4.20 -7.48 2.34
N TYR A 52 4.54 -6.30 2.86
CA TYR A 52 5.65 -6.13 3.79
C TYR A 52 5.13 -6.27 5.23
N VAL A 53 5.50 -7.38 5.88
CA VAL A 53 5.01 -7.79 7.20
C VAL A 53 6.07 -7.73 8.27
N SER A 54 5.67 -7.33 9.48
CA SER A 54 6.60 -7.27 10.62
C SER A 54 7.17 -8.64 11.02
N LYS A 55 6.41 -9.72 10.80
CA LYS A 55 6.78 -11.12 11.04
C LYS A 55 6.00 -12.03 10.07
N SER A 56 6.60 -13.15 9.65
CA SER A 56 5.89 -14.26 8.98
C SER A 56 6.57 -15.60 9.25
N ASP A 57 5.80 -16.68 9.25
CA ASP A 57 6.31 -18.06 9.25
C ASP A 57 6.26 -18.68 7.83
N ASP A 58 6.68 -19.94 7.68
CA ASP A 58 6.68 -20.63 6.38
C ASP A 58 5.26 -20.88 5.85
N GLN A 59 4.28 -21.04 6.75
CA GLN A 59 2.88 -21.24 6.37
C GLN A 59 2.26 -19.94 5.84
N ASP A 60 2.65 -18.79 6.39
CA ASP A 60 2.32 -17.47 5.86
C ASP A 60 2.88 -17.26 4.45
N ARG A 61 4.18 -17.57 4.26
CA ARG A 61 4.86 -17.41 2.97
C ARG A 61 4.22 -18.28 1.88
N GLU A 62 3.86 -19.52 2.20
CA GLU A 62 3.21 -20.43 1.26
C GLU A 62 1.73 -20.06 1.00
N ASP A 63 0.94 -19.66 2.01
CA ASP A 63 -0.44 -19.14 1.80
C ASP A 63 -0.42 -17.85 0.96
N ALA A 64 0.52 -16.92 1.18
CA ALA A 64 0.67 -15.72 0.36
C ALA A 64 1.00 -16.05 -1.10
N LYS A 65 1.99 -16.91 -1.32
CA LYS A 65 2.44 -17.35 -2.64
C LYS A 65 1.33 -18.08 -3.42
N GLN A 66 0.55 -18.94 -2.76
CA GLN A 66 -0.61 -19.62 -3.36
C GLN A 66 -1.70 -18.64 -3.81
N ASN A 67 -1.78 -17.46 -3.20
CA ASN A 67 -2.68 -16.38 -3.59
C ASN A 67 -2.01 -15.30 -4.47
N GLY A 68 -0.84 -15.58 -5.06
CA GLY A 68 -0.14 -14.67 -5.97
C GLY A 68 0.51 -13.44 -5.32
N VAL A 69 0.61 -13.39 -3.99
CA VAL A 69 1.18 -12.28 -3.23
C VAL A 69 2.62 -12.59 -2.81
N ASN A 70 3.54 -11.66 -3.04
CA ASN A 70 4.91 -11.77 -2.55
C ASN A 70 5.01 -11.29 -1.10
N LEU A 71 5.37 -12.18 -0.16
CA LEU A 71 5.43 -11.85 1.26
C LEU A 71 6.87 -11.55 1.70
N ILE A 72 7.11 -10.29 2.09
CA ILE A 72 8.43 -9.80 2.52
C ILE A 72 8.40 -9.58 4.04
N THR A 73 9.41 -10.05 4.77
CA THR A 73 9.45 -9.94 6.24
C THR A 73 10.45 -8.89 6.70
N ALA A 74 10.02 -8.00 7.59
CA ALA A 74 10.85 -6.93 8.13
C ALA A 74 12.02 -7.48 8.98
N GLN A 75 13.19 -6.85 8.83
CA GLN A 75 14.34 -7.14 9.69
C GLN A 75 14.17 -6.41 11.03
N THR A 76 14.53 -7.05 12.14
CA THR A 76 14.42 -6.46 13.47
C THR A 76 15.40 -5.30 13.64
N VAL A 77 14.90 -4.13 14.06
CA VAL A 77 15.72 -2.94 14.31
C VAL A 77 16.41 -3.06 15.68
N PRO A 78 17.75 -2.98 15.77
CA PRO A 78 18.46 -2.98 17.05
C PRO A 78 17.96 -1.89 17.99
N GLY A 79 17.68 -2.26 19.24
CA GLY A 79 17.15 -1.36 20.26
C GLY A 79 15.63 -1.19 20.28
N SER A 80 14.90 -1.52 19.20
CA SER A 80 13.42 -1.50 19.20
C SER A 80 12.79 -2.89 19.23
N ARG A 81 11.78 -3.04 20.09
CA ARG A 81 10.92 -4.22 20.16
C ARG A 81 9.56 -4.00 19.48
N ASP A 82 9.27 -2.80 18.99
CA ASP A 82 8.02 -2.49 18.29
C ASP A 82 8.08 -3.06 16.86
N PRO A 83 7.20 -4.00 16.48
CA PRO A 83 7.16 -4.52 15.11
C PRO A 83 6.86 -3.44 14.05
N LEU A 84 6.29 -2.28 14.44
CA LEU A 84 6.04 -1.14 13.55
C LEU A 84 7.30 -0.33 13.24
N ASP A 85 8.30 -0.31 14.13
CA ASP A 85 9.59 0.32 13.83
C ASP A 85 10.35 -0.46 12.75
N TRP A 86 10.21 -1.78 12.74
CA TRP A 86 10.84 -2.65 11.75
C TRP A 86 10.30 -2.37 10.34
N LEU A 87 9.00 -2.07 10.22
CA LEU A 87 8.35 -1.68 8.97
C LEU A 87 8.74 -0.26 8.47
N LYS A 88 9.52 0.53 9.21
CA LYS A 88 10.07 1.81 8.73
C LYS A 88 11.35 1.61 7.90
N VAL A 89 11.98 0.44 7.98
CA VAL A 89 13.18 0.09 7.23
C VAL A 89 12.78 -0.45 5.86
N LEU A 90 13.52 -0.10 4.81
CA LEU A 90 13.29 -0.65 3.48
C LEU A 90 13.70 -2.13 3.41
N PRO A 91 12.88 -3.00 2.79
CA PRO A 91 13.29 -4.37 2.50
C PRO A 91 14.36 -4.41 1.40
N PRO A 92 15.50 -5.10 1.59
CA PRO A 92 16.50 -5.30 0.54
C PRO A 92 15.95 -6.00 -0.71
N GLU A 93 14.87 -6.76 -0.58
CA GLU A 93 14.18 -7.47 -1.66
C GLU A 93 13.36 -6.53 -2.56
N LEU A 94 12.99 -5.34 -2.08
CA LEU A 94 12.26 -4.32 -2.83
C LEU A 94 12.71 -2.90 -2.40
N PRO A 95 13.91 -2.47 -2.81
CA PRO A 95 14.45 -1.16 -2.42
C PRO A 95 13.75 0.02 -3.11
N HIS A 96 13.11 -0.22 -4.27
CA HIS A 96 12.44 0.80 -5.08
C HIS A 96 11.01 0.36 -5.45
N PRO A 97 10.08 0.28 -4.47
CA PRO A 97 8.66 0.12 -4.78
C PRO A 97 8.18 1.30 -5.62
N HIS A 98 7.25 1.07 -6.55
CA HIS A 98 6.65 2.16 -7.32
C HIS A 98 5.60 2.91 -6.48
N ILE A 99 4.88 2.16 -5.63
CA ILE A 99 3.84 2.70 -4.74
C ILE A 99 3.78 1.92 -3.43
N VAL A 100 3.48 2.62 -2.34
CA VAL A 100 3.22 2.06 -1.01
C VAL A 100 1.75 2.28 -0.64
N ILE A 101 1.14 1.25 -0.05
CA ILE A 101 -0.22 1.31 0.48
C ILE A 101 -0.13 1.27 2.01
N GLY A 102 -0.43 2.40 2.65
CA GLY A 102 -0.49 2.58 4.10
C GLY A 102 -1.92 2.35 4.63
N HIS A 103 -2.05 1.83 5.86
CA HIS A 103 -3.33 1.48 6.47
C HIS A 103 -3.49 2.09 7.87
N GLY A 104 -4.32 3.12 7.95
CA GLY A 104 -4.58 3.90 9.16
C GLY A 104 -3.32 4.53 9.76
N ARG A 105 -3.43 5.13 10.95
CA ARG A 105 -2.27 5.62 11.71
C ARG A 105 -1.19 4.58 11.97
N LYS A 106 -1.61 3.32 12.17
CA LYS A 106 -0.71 2.22 12.56
C LYS A 106 0.36 1.95 11.49
N LEU A 107 0.00 2.01 10.21
CA LEU A 107 0.89 1.66 9.10
C LEU A 107 1.15 2.84 8.15
N GLY A 108 0.40 3.94 8.25
CA GLY A 108 0.69 5.19 7.54
C GLY A 108 1.99 5.87 7.99
N THR A 109 2.35 5.78 9.29
CA THR A 109 3.64 6.34 9.77
C THR A 109 4.84 5.58 9.17
N PRO A 110 4.89 4.23 9.18
CA PRO A 110 5.84 3.45 8.39
C PRO A 110 5.84 3.78 6.88
N ALA A 111 4.67 3.92 6.25
CA ALA A 111 4.57 4.29 4.83
C ALA A 111 5.25 5.64 4.54
N CYS A 112 5.01 6.65 5.38
CA CYS A 112 5.65 7.96 5.25
C CYS A 112 7.19 7.90 5.35
N HIS A 113 7.76 6.98 6.15
CA HIS A 113 9.22 6.79 6.23
C HIS A 113 9.78 6.18 4.94
N ILE A 114 9.13 5.15 4.42
CA ILE A 114 9.51 4.49 3.15
C ILE A 114 9.43 5.47 1.98
N VAL A 115 8.33 6.22 1.88
CA VAL A 115 8.09 7.25 0.84
C VAL A 115 9.17 8.33 0.87
N ARG A 116 9.58 8.79 2.06
CA ARG A 116 10.70 9.75 2.20
C ARG A 116 12.05 9.17 1.78
N ALA A 117 12.27 7.86 1.97
CA ALA A 117 13.52 7.20 1.63
C ALA A 117 13.65 6.88 0.13
N THR A 118 12.54 6.54 -0.55
CA THR A 118 12.56 6.09 -1.97
C THR A 118 11.99 7.09 -2.96
N ARG A 119 11.26 8.11 -2.49
CA ARG A 119 10.42 9.00 -3.31
C ARG A 119 9.31 8.28 -4.10
N CYS A 120 8.96 7.04 -3.71
CA CYS A 120 7.83 6.32 -4.28
C CYS A 120 6.49 6.98 -3.95
N LYS A 121 5.42 6.57 -4.64
CA LYS A 121 4.07 7.09 -4.40
C LYS A 121 3.40 6.45 -3.18
N TRP A 122 2.36 7.11 -2.66
CA TRP A 122 1.64 6.67 -1.46
C TRP A 122 0.12 6.77 -1.60
N ILE A 123 -0.57 5.67 -1.31
CA ILE A 123 -2.00 5.66 -1.01
C ILE A 123 -2.22 5.38 0.47
N GLN A 124 -2.99 6.22 1.16
CA GLN A 124 -3.37 6.03 2.56
C GLN A 124 -4.82 5.54 2.69
N PHE A 125 -5.02 4.38 3.33
CA PHE A 125 -6.34 3.87 3.68
C PHE A 125 -6.80 4.33 5.06
N VAL A 126 -8.04 4.78 5.18
CA VAL A 126 -8.70 5.09 6.46
C VAL A 126 -9.71 4.00 6.84
N HIS A 127 -9.58 3.50 8.08
CA HIS A 127 -10.29 2.29 8.58
C HIS A 127 -11.29 2.58 9.70
N VAL A 128 -11.16 3.73 10.36
CA VAL A 128 -11.97 4.14 11.52
C VAL A 128 -12.14 5.66 11.51
N SER A 129 -13.21 6.17 12.13
CA SER A 129 -13.30 7.58 12.52
C SER A 129 -12.97 7.66 14.01
N CYS A 130 -11.80 8.19 14.37
CA CYS A 130 -11.32 8.12 15.76
C CYS A 130 -12.26 8.88 16.70
N GLU A 131 -12.65 10.12 16.37
CA GLU A 131 -13.56 10.95 17.17
C GLU A 131 -14.89 10.25 17.49
N ASP A 132 -15.45 9.49 16.56
CA ASP A 132 -16.65 8.70 16.83
C ASP A 132 -16.39 7.58 17.83
N LEU A 133 -15.23 6.90 17.75
CA LEU A 133 -14.87 5.90 18.76
C LEU A 133 -14.71 6.53 20.15
N GLY A 134 -14.15 7.75 20.22
CA GLY A 134 -13.95 8.47 21.48
C GLY A 134 -15.23 8.65 22.30
N LYS A 135 -16.35 8.95 21.62
CA LYS A 135 -17.68 9.19 22.24
C LYS A 135 -18.22 8.02 23.05
N PHE A 136 -17.83 6.79 22.71
CA PHE A 136 -18.40 5.56 23.30
C PHE A 136 -17.36 4.67 23.99
N LYS A 137 -16.08 5.04 23.99
CA LYS A 137 -15.03 4.33 24.73
C LYS A 137 -15.11 4.63 26.22
N GLU A 138 -15.23 3.59 27.05
CA GLU A 138 -15.18 3.76 28.51
C GLU A 138 -13.78 4.16 28.97
N THR A 139 -13.69 5.18 29.83
CA THR A 139 -12.43 5.60 30.44
C THR A 139 -11.87 4.52 31.37
N THR A 140 -10.64 4.09 31.12
CA THR A 140 -9.95 3.09 31.96
C THR A 140 -9.17 3.74 33.10
N ALA A 141 -8.92 2.98 34.16
CA ALA A 141 -8.38 3.52 35.40
C ALA A 141 -6.84 3.68 35.38
N THR A 142 -6.40 4.94 35.50
CA THR A 142 -5.03 5.41 35.82
C THR A 142 -3.92 5.19 34.76
N PRO A 143 -3.34 6.28 34.21
CA PRO A 143 -3.84 7.66 34.27
C PRO A 143 -5.23 7.73 33.64
N VAL A 144 -6.14 8.45 34.27
CA VAL A 144 -7.48 8.70 33.71
C VAL A 144 -7.29 9.52 32.44
N LYS A 145 -7.42 8.88 31.29
CA LYS A 145 -7.21 9.50 29.98
C LYS A 145 -8.58 9.78 29.37
N ASP A 146 -8.85 11.05 29.07
CA ASP A 146 -10.08 11.43 28.39
C ASP A 146 -10.10 10.74 27.01
N THR A 147 -11.12 9.91 26.79
CA THR A 147 -11.26 9.10 25.59
C THR A 147 -11.71 9.93 24.39
N ILE A 148 -12.31 11.10 24.60
CA ILE A 148 -12.66 12.05 23.55
C ILE A 148 -11.40 12.81 23.13
N GLU A 149 -10.69 13.45 24.07
CA GLU A 149 -9.43 14.18 23.80
C GLU A 149 -8.40 13.27 23.11
N GLU A 150 -8.20 12.05 23.63
CA GLU A 150 -7.28 11.11 23.00
C GLU A 150 -7.69 10.78 21.57
N ASN A 151 -8.97 10.60 21.30
CA ASN A 151 -9.44 10.24 19.97
C ASN A 151 -9.51 11.42 18.99
N GLU A 152 -9.59 12.66 19.48
CA GLU A 152 -9.35 13.88 18.72
C GLU A 152 -7.89 13.95 18.26
N GLU A 153 -6.92 13.76 19.17
CA GLU A 153 -5.49 13.70 18.82
C GLU A 153 -5.18 12.56 17.87
N LYS A 154 -5.81 11.39 18.07
CA LYS A 154 -5.76 10.30 17.10
C LYS A 154 -6.32 10.76 15.74
N HIS A 155 -7.45 11.46 15.66
CA HIS A 155 -7.98 11.93 14.38
C HIS A 155 -7.05 12.93 13.67
N LYS A 156 -6.50 13.91 14.39
CA LYS A 156 -5.51 14.86 13.85
C LYS A 156 -4.34 14.15 13.16
N LEU A 157 -3.78 13.13 13.79
CA LEU A 157 -2.68 12.33 13.23
C LEU A 157 -3.09 11.52 11.98
N GLU A 158 -4.33 11.01 11.87
CA GLU A 158 -4.80 10.36 10.63
C GLU A 158 -4.98 11.40 9.51
N ILE A 159 -5.48 12.59 9.84
CA ILE A 159 -5.64 13.70 8.89
C ILE A 159 -4.30 14.23 8.36
N GLU A 160 -3.26 14.29 9.19
CA GLU A 160 -1.89 14.60 8.74
C GLU A 160 -1.36 13.58 7.73
N LEU A 161 -1.53 12.28 8.00
CA LEU A 161 -1.16 11.21 7.07
C LEU A 161 -1.95 11.31 5.76
N CYS A 162 -3.25 11.56 5.83
CA CYS A 162 -4.10 11.73 4.64
C CYS A 162 -3.70 12.93 3.78
N LYS A 163 -3.28 14.04 4.38
CA LYS A 163 -2.80 15.24 3.66
C LYS A 163 -1.43 15.05 3.01
N ALA A 164 -0.64 14.09 3.50
CA ALA A 164 0.71 13.83 3.03
C ALA A 164 0.79 12.69 1.99
N ALA A 165 -0.29 11.95 1.76
CA ALA A 165 -0.39 10.89 0.75
C ALA A 165 -0.80 11.45 -0.62
N ASP A 166 -0.38 10.79 -1.71
CA ASP A 166 -0.78 11.17 -3.08
C ASP A 166 -2.27 10.89 -3.36
N ALA A 167 -2.87 9.91 -2.66
CA ALA A 167 -4.31 9.70 -2.64
C ALA A 167 -4.78 9.04 -1.33
N VAL A 168 -6.07 9.22 -1.02
CA VAL A 168 -6.72 8.70 0.20
C VAL A 168 -7.89 7.81 -0.18
N VAL A 169 -8.00 6.64 0.45
CA VAL A 169 -9.08 5.68 0.21
C VAL A 169 -9.78 5.33 1.52
N ALA A 170 -11.10 5.42 1.54
CA ALA A 170 -11.92 5.01 2.67
C ALA A 170 -12.51 3.60 2.49
N VAL A 171 -12.56 2.83 3.57
CA VAL A 171 -13.24 1.53 3.60
C VAL A 171 -14.74 1.75 3.83
N GLY A 172 -15.51 1.83 2.74
CA GLY A 172 -16.95 2.09 2.74
C GLY A 172 -17.36 3.58 2.79
N SER A 173 -18.63 3.84 2.46
CA SER A 173 -19.20 5.19 2.31
C SER A 173 -19.18 6.00 3.59
N ARG A 174 -19.42 5.36 4.74
CA ARG A 174 -19.46 6.00 6.06
C ARG A 174 -18.17 6.76 6.37
N LEU A 175 -17.04 6.10 6.12
CA LEU A 175 -15.72 6.70 6.29
C LEU A 175 -15.44 7.71 5.17
N GLN A 176 -15.80 7.42 3.92
CA GLN A 176 -15.63 8.34 2.80
C GLN A 176 -16.28 9.70 3.09
N GLN A 177 -17.55 9.71 3.52
CA GLN A 177 -18.28 10.94 3.84
C GLN A 177 -17.63 11.74 4.98
N LYS A 178 -17.13 11.06 6.03
CA LYS A 178 -16.51 11.73 7.19
C LYS A 178 -15.14 12.31 6.84
N TYR A 179 -14.30 11.57 6.14
CA TYR A 179 -12.98 12.06 5.73
C TYR A 179 -13.07 13.12 4.63
N SER A 180 -14.00 13.03 3.67
CA SER A 180 -14.25 14.11 2.68
C SER A 180 -14.63 15.44 3.33
N ARG A 181 -15.36 15.43 4.45
CA ARG A 181 -15.66 16.67 5.21
C ARG A 181 -14.43 17.22 5.93
N SER A 182 -13.56 16.34 6.43
CA SER A 182 -12.32 16.73 7.12
C SER A 182 -11.18 17.12 6.17
N LEU A 183 -11.30 16.76 4.88
CA LEU A 183 -10.30 16.95 3.83
C LEU A 183 -10.94 17.58 2.58
N PRO A 184 -11.47 18.81 2.64
CA PRO A 184 -12.26 19.41 1.54
C PRO A 184 -11.49 19.55 0.21
N ASN A 185 -10.16 19.58 0.27
CA ASN A 185 -9.28 19.71 -0.90
C ASN A 185 -8.67 18.36 -1.36
N VAL A 186 -9.07 17.23 -0.76
CA VAL A 186 -8.59 15.89 -1.12
C VAL A 186 -9.79 15.03 -1.52
N LYS A 187 -9.76 14.50 -2.75
CA LYS A 187 -10.77 13.52 -3.16
C LYS A 187 -10.53 12.21 -2.41
N VAL A 188 -11.41 11.89 -1.46
CA VAL A 188 -11.39 10.60 -0.77
C VAL A 188 -12.10 9.56 -1.64
N GLU A 189 -11.32 8.62 -2.19
CA GLU A 189 -11.85 7.48 -2.92
C GLU A 189 -12.45 6.44 -1.97
N ILE A 190 -13.13 5.44 -2.51
CA ILE A 190 -13.84 4.41 -1.75
C ILE A 190 -13.53 3.01 -2.28
N ILE A 191 -13.28 2.08 -1.36
CA ILE A 191 -13.41 0.63 -1.58
C ILE A 191 -14.46 0.09 -0.62
N THR A 192 -15.43 -0.67 -1.13
CA THR A 192 -16.40 -1.42 -0.33
C THR A 192 -16.02 -2.89 -0.32
N PRO A 193 -15.63 -3.48 0.82
CA PRO A 193 -15.23 -4.89 0.92
C PRO A 193 -16.27 -5.85 0.33
N GLY A 194 -15.82 -6.77 -0.52
CA GLY A 194 -16.63 -7.86 -1.07
C GLY A 194 -16.69 -9.10 -0.17
N ILE A 195 -17.60 -10.04 -0.50
CA ILE A 195 -17.75 -11.33 0.20
C ILE A 195 -16.38 -12.02 0.39
N THR A 196 -16.13 -12.53 1.59
CA THR A 196 -14.86 -13.15 1.98
C THR A 196 -14.86 -14.65 1.60
N GLY A 197 -14.08 -15.02 0.59
CA GLY A 197 -14.09 -16.37 -0.01
C GLY A 197 -13.88 -17.51 0.99
N LYS A 198 -12.97 -17.35 1.97
CA LYS A 198 -12.72 -18.36 3.02
C LYS A 198 -13.96 -18.69 3.88
N PHE A 199 -14.93 -17.78 3.98
CA PHE A 199 -16.18 -17.99 4.73
C PHE A 199 -17.34 -18.55 3.89
N CYS A 200 -17.23 -18.58 2.56
CA CYS A 200 -18.15 -19.32 1.68
C CYS A 200 -18.03 -20.84 1.90
N ASN A 201 -19.13 -21.59 1.75
CA ASN A 201 -19.16 -23.05 1.96
C ASN A 201 -19.86 -23.77 0.81
N GLU A 202 -19.26 -23.73 -0.39
CA GLU A 202 -19.81 -24.36 -1.61
C GLU A 202 -20.06 -25.87 -1.43
N SER A 203 -19.23 -26.55 -0.64
CA SER A 203 -19.32 -27.99 -0.35
C SER A 203 -20.43 -28.39 0.63
N ILE A 204 -21.05 -27.44 1.35
CA ILE A 204 -22.29 -27.69 2.11
C ILE A 204 -23.51 -27.51 1.19
N GLU A 205 -23.36 -26.71 0.13
CA GLU A 205 -24.43 -26.35 -0.80
C GLU A 205 -24.60 -27.38 -1.94
N SER A 206 -23.59 -28.21 -2.22
CA SER A 206 -23.61 -29.23 -3.29
C SER A 206 -24.24 -30.59 -2.91
N GLY A 207 -24.81 -30.74 -1.71
CA GLY A 207 -25.73 -31.83 -1.38
C GLY A 207 -25.14 -33.24 -1.20
N GLU A 208 -24.34 -33.46 -0.16
CA GLU A 208 -24.14 -34.79 0.44
C GLU A 208 -24.09 -34.70 1.98
N HIS A 209 -24.51 -35.76 2.70
CA HIS A 209 -24.85 -35.68 4.12
C HIS A 209 -23.67 -35.48 5.08
N ALA A 210 -23.35 -34.22 5.40
CA ALA A 210 -22.47 -33.86 6.52
C ALA A 210 -23.25 -33.70 7.85
N GLY A 211 -23.51 -34.80 8.54
CA GLY A 211 -23.60 -34.81 10.01
C GLY A 211 -24.85 -34.25 10.72
N LEU A 212 -25.92 -33.81 10.03
CA LEU A 212 -27.18 -33.43 10.69
C LEU A 212 -28.08 -34.61 11.12
N SER A 213 -27.54 -35.83 11.20
CA SER A 213 -28.19 -37.04 11.73
C SER A 213 -28.38 -37.04 13.25
N SER A 214 -28.86 -35.91 13.82
CA SER A 214 -29.28 -35.82 15.23
C SER A 214 -30.29 -34.70 15.53
N ARG A 215 -31.03 -34.17 14.53
CA ARG A 215 -32.08 -33.14 14.76
C ARG A 215 -33.51 -33.51 14.34
N THR A 216 -33.73 -34.69 13.77
CA THR A 216 -35.07 -35.17 13.36
C THR A 216 -35.75 -36.08 14.41
N LEU A 217 -35.02 -36.52 15.43
CA LEU A 217 -35.50 -37.49 16.44
C LEU A 217 -35.03 -37.14 17.86
N ASN A 218 -35.44 -35.97 18.38
CA ASN A 218 -35.95 -35.90 19.74
C ASN A 218 -36.59 -34.56 20.12
N ASN A 219 -37.57 -34.70 21.02
CA ASN A 219 -38.06 -33.74 22.01
C ASN A 219 -38.95 -32.56 21.59
N MET A 220 -40.18 -32.68 22.10
CA MET A 220 -41.21 -31.66 22.37
C MET A 220 -40.78 -30.66 23.48
N PHE A 221 -39.49 -30.38 23.60
CA PHE A 221 -38.94 -29.35 24.48
C PHE A 221 -38.71 -28.08 23.67
N MET A 222 -38.92 -26.91 24.28
CA MET A 222 -38.72 -25.63 23.62
C MET A 222 -37.29 -25.53 23.07
N LYS A 223 -37.16 -25.09 21.82
CA LYS A 223 -35.88 -25.04 21.11
C LYS A 223 -35.23 -23.69 21.41
N THR A 224 -34.23 -23.69 22.30
CA THR A 224 -33.41 -22.51 22.59
C THR A 224 -32.89 -21.88 21.30
N PHE A 225 -33.02 -20.56 21.20
CA PHE A 225 -32.51 -19.76 20.09
C PHE A 225 -31.15 -19.16 20.46
N HIS A 226 -30.12 -19.52 19.71
CA HIS A 226 -28.73 -19.15 20.04
C HIS A 226 -28.26 -17.93 19.24
N VAL A 227 -28.08 -16.80 19.93
CA VAL A 227 -27.49 -15.58 19.38
C VAL A 227 -25.97 -15.56 19.63
N PHE A 228 -25.22 -15.07 18.64
CA PHE A 228 -23.77 -15.07 18.64
C PHE A 228 -23.21 -13.66 18.48
N MET A 229 -22.20 -13.31 19.28
CA MET A 229 -21.43 -12.08 19.15
C MET A 229 -19.93 -12.39 19.13
N PHE A 230 -19.20 -11.77 18.21
CA PHE A 230 -17.73 -11.90 18.11
C PHE A 230 -17.05 -10.54 18.02
N GLY A 231 -15.90 -10.42 18.68
CA GLY A 231 -15.03 -9.25 18.65
C GLY A 231 -14.14 -9.21 19.89
N ARG A 232 -13.40 -8.13 20.11
CA ARG A 232 -12.44 -8.06 21.22
C ARG A 232 -13.08 -7.59 22.51
N ALA A 233 -12.84 -8.33 23.59
CA ALA A 233 -13.26 -7.94 24.93
C ALA A 233 -12.29 -6.96 25.62
N ASN A 234 -11.85 -5.91 24.93
CA ASN A 234 -11.15 -4.81 25.58
C ASN A 234 -12.19 -4.02 26.40
N PHE A 235 -11.98 -3.83 27.71
CA PHE A 235 -12.98 -3.19 28.56
C PHE A 235 -13.37 -1.76 28.12
N GLU A 236 -12.44 -0.99 27.55
CA GLU A 236 -12.74 0.32 26.93
C GLU A 236 -13.67 0.24 25.72
N ASP A 237 -13.71 -0.90 25.01
CA ASP A 237 -14.46 -1.09 23.77
C ASP A 237 -15.80 -1.81 23.96
N LEU A 238 -16.07 -2.44 25.11
CA LEU A 238 -17.26 -3.30 25.27
C LEU A 238 -18.58 -2.55 25.01
N THR A 239 -18.70 -1.35 25.57
CA THR A 239 -19.86 -0.45 25.39
C THR A 239 -19.86 0.17 23.99
N LEU A 240 -18.71 0.53 23.42
CA LEU A 240 -18.61 0.97 22.02
C LEU A 240 -19.11 -0.10 21.03
N LYS A 241 -18.83 -1.38 21.30
CA LYS A 241 -19.31 -2.52 20.50
C LYS A 241 -20.75 -2.94 20.83
N GLY A 242 -21.42 -2.26 21.76
CA GLY A 242 -22.84 -2.46 22.07
C GLY A 242 -23.19 -3.83 22.64
N TYR A 243 -22.20 -4.57 23.18
CA TYR A 243 -22.44 -5.94 23.65
C TYR A 243 -23.48 -6.00 24.78
N ASP A 244 -23.60 -4.91 25.55
CA ASP A 244 -24.64 -4.69 26.55
C ASP A 244 -26.06 -4.64 25.96
N ILE A 245 -26.23 -4.10 24.75
CA ILE A 245 -27.54 -3.94 24.09
C ILE A 245 -28.16 -5.30 23.79
N VAL A 246 -27.41 -6.18 23.12
CA VAL A 246 -27.86 -7.55 22.80
C VAL A 246 -28.00 -8.40 24.07
N ALA A 247 -27.10 -8.24 25.05
CA ALA A 247 -27.24 -8.95 26.32
C ALA A 247 -28.52 -8.52 27.09
N ASN A 248 -28.86 -7.23 27.10
CA ASN A 248 -30.12 -6.73 27.65
C ASN A 248 -31.34 -7.22 26.87
N ALA A 249 -31.25 -7.30 25.54
CA ALA A 249 -32.30 -7.86 24.69
C ALA A 249 -32.57 -9.34 25.05
N ILE A 250 -31.52 -10.16 25.14
CA ILE A 250 -31.61 -11.59 25.50
C ILE A 250 -32.10 -11.78 26.94
N GLY A 251 -31.64 -10.97 27.89
CA GLY A 251 -32.13 -11.00 29.28
C GLY A 251 -33.63 -10.70 29.39
N SER A 252 -34.15 -9.86 28.49
CA SER A 252 -35.57 -9.47 28.44
C SER A 252 -36.46 -10.48 27.71
N LEU A 253 -35.96 -11.14 26.67
CA LEU A 253 -36.68 -12.18 25.93
C LEU A 253 -36.88 -13.49 26.72
N GLY A 254 -36.06 -13.72 27.75
CA GLY A 254 -36.25 -14.81 28.70
C GLY A 254 -35.49 -16.10 28.37
N ALA A 255 -35.89 -17.20 29.02
CA ALA A 255 -35.05 -18.41 29.12
C ALA A 255 -34.86 -19.19 27.81
N GLU A 256 -35.67 -18.92 26.79
CA GLU A 256 -35.58 -19.55 25.47
C GLU A 256 -34.46 -18.94 24.59
N PHE A 257 -33.79 -17.90 25.08
CA PHE A 257 -32.74 -17.18 24.35
C PHE A 257 -31.41 -17.25 25.10
N GLU A 258 -30.38 -17.67 24.38
CA GLU A 258 -29.01 -17.77 24.86
C GLU A 258 -28.05 -16.95 23.98
N LEU A 259 -27.03 -16.38 24.61
CA LEU A 259 -25.96 -15.61 24.00
C LEU A 259 -24.63 -16.37 24.12
N THR A 260 -23.96 -16.64 22.99
CA THR A 260 -22.53 -16.97 22.97
C THR A 260 -21.74 -15.74 22.59
N PHE A 261 -20.88 -15.26 23.50
CA PHE A 261 -19.93 -14.19 23.25
C PHE A 261 -18.52 -14.77 23.08
N VAL A 262 -17.87 -14.48 21.96
CA VAL A 262 -16.53 -14.99 21.60
C VAL A 262 -15.58 -13.81 21.48
N GLY A 263 -14.71 -13.62 22.46
CA GLY A 263 -13.89 -12.41 22.49
C GLY A 263 -12.95 -12.21 23.67
N SER A 264 -13.00 -13.07 24.68
CA SER A 264 -12.18 -12.90 25.88
C SER A 264 -10.70 -13.10 25.59
N SER A 265 -9.84 -12.24 26.13
CA SER A 265 -8.41 -12.52 26.27
C SER A 265 -8.19 -13.79 27.11
N PRO A 266 -7.10 -14.54 26.88
CA PRO A 266 -6.74 -15.69 27.71
C PRO A 266 -6.59 -15.28 29.19
N GLY A 267 -7.38 -15.91 30.07
CA GLY A 267 -7.39 -15.62 31.51
C GLY A 267 -8.50 -14.66 31.96
N ASP A 268 -9.08 -13.85 31.06
CA ASP A 268 -10.07 -12.82 31.40
C ASP A 268 -11.54 -13.28 31.35
N HIS A 269 -11.82 -14.54 31.02
CA HIS A 269 -13.20 -15.02 30.76
C HIS A 269 -14.18 -14.70 31.89
N ARG A 270 -13.71 -14.77 33.14
CA ARG A 270 -14.53 -14.44 34.32
C ARG A 270 -14.77 -12.94 34.46
N ASN A 271 -13.80 -12.09 34.12
CA ASN A 271 -13.94 -10.63 34.19
C ASN A 271 -14.94 -10.14 33.13
N VAL A 272 -14.86 -10.70 31.91
CA VAL A 272 -15.82 -10.45 30.83
C VAL A 272 -17.22 -10.91 31.23
N GLU A 273 -17.37 -12.12 31.78
CA GLU A 273 -18.64 -12.62 32.31
C GLU A 273 -19.21 -11.69 33.40
N GLN A 274 -18.38 -11.25 34.36
CA GLN A 274 -18.82 -10.33 35.41
C GLN A 274 -19.30 -8.98 34.84
N TRP A 275 -18.63 -8.43 33.83
CA TRP A 275 -19.09 -7.20 33.16
C TRP A 275 -20.50 -7.37 32.59
N PHE A 276 -20.77 -8.45 31.86
CA PHE A 276 -22.13 -8.73 31.34
C PHE A 276 -23.17 -8.85 32.47
N LEU A 277 -22.85 -9.60 33.53
CA LEU A 277 -23.77 -9.82 34.65
C LEU A 277 -24.02 -8.59 35.53
N GLN A 278 -23.12 -7.60 35.50
CA GLN A 278 -23.24 -6.35 36.28
C GLN A 278 -23.84 -5.20 35.48
N LYS A 279 -23.57 -5.12 34.17
CA LYS A 279 -24.01 -4.03 33.28
C LYS A 279 -25.36 -4.29 32.61
N THR A 280 -25.89 -5.52 32.66
CA THR A 280 -27.05 -5.93 31.86
C THR A 280 -28.02 -6.81 32.66
N CYS A 281 -29.25 -7.00 32.16
CA CYS A 281 -30.23 -7.90 32.76
C CYS A 281 -30.05 -9.39 32.39
N ILE A 282 -28.97 -9.76 31.67
CA ILE A 282 -28.72 -11.15 31.27
C ILE A 282 -28.43 -12.04 32.48
N LYS A 283 -29.01 -13.24 32.51
CA LYS A 283 -28.77 -14.20 33.58
C LYS A 283 -27.59 -15.09 33.23
N ARG A 284 -26.80 -15.51 34.22
CA ARG A 284 -25.63 -16.40 34.03
C ARG A 284 -25.92 -17.66 33.22
N LYS A 285 -27.13 -18.22 33.33
CA LYS A 285 -27.56 -19.40 32.54
C LYS A 285 -27.85 -19.11 31.07
N GLN A 286 -27.94 -17.85 30.66
CA GLN A 286 -28.23 -17.41 29.29
C GLN A 286 -26.96 -16.98 28.53
N ILE A 287 -25.77 -17.01 29.14
CA ILE A 287 -24.55 -16.50 28.50
C ILE A 287 -23.39 -17.48 28.60
N THR A 288 -22.72 -17.70 27.46
CA THR A 288 -21.47 -18.46 27.36
C THR A 288 -20.35 -17.54 26.87
N ILE A 289 -19.29 -17.39 27.66
CA ILE A 289 -18.08 -16.64 27.28
C ILE A 289 -17.01 -17.58 26.72
N ARG A 290 -16.54 -17.32 25.50
CA ARG A 290 -15.41 -18.02 24.87
C ARG A 290 -14.22 -17.06 24.65
N GLY A 291 -13.04 -17.65 24.47
CA GLY A 291 -11.83 -16.91 24.13
C GLY A 291 -11.92 -16.30 22.73
N TYR A 292 -11.16 -15.24 22.47
CA TYR A 292 -11.04 -14.66 21.13
C TYR A 292 -10.44 -15.70 20.16
N CYS A 293 -11.17 -15.99 19.08
CA CYS A 293 -10.75 -16.93 18.06
C CYS A 293 -9.94 -16.24 16.95
N THR A 294 -8.76 -16.78 16.62
CA THR A 294 -7.88 -16.31 15.54
C THR A 294 -7.91 -17.19 14.29
N LYS A 295 -8.61 -18.33 14.34
CA LYS A 295 -8.70 -19.30 13.24
C LYS A 295 -10.01 -19.13 12.49
N GLN A 296 -9.94 -18.78 11.21
CA GLN A 296 -11.14 -18.51 10.40
C GLN A 296 -12.07 -19.73 10.29
N ASP A 297 -11.54 -20.96 10.14
CA ASP A 297 -12.38 -22.17 10.06
C ASP A 297 -13.12 -22.48 11.36
N GLU A 298 -12.50 -22.21 12.51
CA GLU A 298 -13.13 -22.38 13.83
C GLU A 298 -14.22 -21.30 14.06
N LEU A 299 -13.95 -20.06 13.66
CA LEU A 299 -14.94 -18.97 13.68
C LEU A 299 -16.14 -19.26 12.75
N LYS A 300 -15.87 -19.73 11.53
CA LYS A 300 -16.86 -20.20 10.55
C LYS A 300 -17.72 -21.34 11.11
N GLY A 301 -17.09 -22.31 11.76
CA GLY A 301 -17.79 -23.39 12.47
C GLY A 301 -18.69 -22.87 13.61
N MET A 302 -18.28 -21.82 14.32
CA MET A 302 -19.09 -21.17 15.36
C MET A 302 -20.25 -20.34 14.79
N PHE A 303 -20.06 -19.63 13.67
CA PHE A 303 -21.17 -18.96 12.97
C PHE A 303 -22.27 -19.96 12.59
N HIS A 304 -21.91 -21.11 11.99
CA HIS A 304 -22.87 -22.18 11.66
C HIS A 304 -23.50 -22.89 12.87
N GLN A 305 -22.94 -22.75 14.09
CA GLN A 305 -23.56 -23.23 15.32
C GLN A 305 -24.64 -22.28 15.87
N SER A 306 -24.66 -21.02 15.41
CA SER A 306 -25.62 -20.01 15.85
C SER A 306 -26.90 -20.00 15.00
N ASP A 307 -28.01 -19.55 15.58
CA ASP A 307 -29.24 -19.24 14.83
C ASP A 307 -29.23 -17.79 14.30
N LEU A 308 -28.41 -16.91 14.87
CA LEU A 308 -28.27 -15.49 14.51
C LEU A 308 -26.92 -14.93 14.99
N VAL A 309 -26.22 -14.17 14.14
CA VAL A 309 -25.08 -13.33 14.51
C VAL A 309 -25.53 -11.88 14.69
N ALA A 310 -25.22 -11.28 15.84
CA ALA A 310 -25.61 -9.90 16.17
C ALA A 310 -24.38 -8.99 16.28
N LEU A 311 -24.43 -7.80 15.65
CA LEU A 311 -23.36 -6.79 15.70
C LEU A 311 -23.92 -5.41 16.07
N PRO A 312 -24.10 -5.15 17.38
CA PRO A 312 -24.79 -3.97 17.91
C PRO A 312 -23.89 -2.74 18.12
N SER A 313 -22.76 -2.60 17.41
CA SER A 313 -21.82 -1.49 17.60
C SER A 313 -22.51 -0.12 17.58
N ARG A 314 -22.32 0.69 18.64
CA ARG A 314 -22.77 2.08 18.71
C ARG A 314 -22.09 2.95 17.65
N THR A 315 -20.90 2.56 17.24
CA THR A 315 -20.25 3.05 16.03
C THR A 315 -19.26 2.02 15.48
N GLU A 316 -19.23 1.86 14.16
CA GLU A 316 -18.27 0.99 13.47
C GLU A 316 -17.78 1.65 12.18
N GLY A 317 -16.49 1.46 11.86
CA GLY A 317 -15.91 1.99 10.62
C GLY A 317 -16.52 1.33 9.39
N PHE A 318 -16.31 0.01 9.27
CA PHE A 318 -17.01 -0.84 8.30
C PHE A 318 -17.83 -1.92 9.00
N GLY A 319 -17.17 -2.90 9.64
CA GLY A 319 -17.84 -4.01 10.35
C GLY A 319 -17.61 -5.37 9.69
N LEU A 320 -16.35 -5.72 9.42
CA LEU A 320 -15.99 -6.92 8.65
C LEU A 320 -16.52 -8.24 9.24
N VAL A 321 -16.65 -8.35 10.56
CA VAL A 321 -17.27 -9.53 11.20
C VAL A 321 -18.68 -9.82 10.66
N GLY A 322 -19.44 -8.77 10.32
CA GLY A 322 -20.78 -8.91 9.75
C GLY A 322 -20.73 -9.39 8.31
N LEU A 323 -19.72 -8.92 7.56
CA LEU A 323 -19.46 -9.39 6.20
C LEU A 323 -18.96 -10.84 6.19
N GLU A 324 -18.13 -11.25 7.16
CA GLU A 324 -17.70 -12.63 7.37
C GLU A 324 -18.91 -13.54 7.67
N ALA A 325 -19.83 -13.11 8.55
CA ALA A 325 -21.06 -13.83 8.85
C ALA A 325 -22.02 -13.91 7.63
N ILE A 326 -22.21 -12.81 6.90
CA ILE A 326 -22.96 -12.80 5.62
C ILE A 326 -22.29 -13.76 4.61
N SER A 327 -20.96 -13.79 4.56
CA SER A 327 -20.21 -14.72 3.68
C SER A 327 -20.46 -16.20 4.01
N CYS A 328 -20.72 -16.53 5.28
CA CYS A 328 -21.20 -17.86 5.68
C CYS A 328 -22.64 -18.18 5.30
N GLY A 329 -23.44 -17.18 4.88
CA GLY A 329 -24.87 -17.36 4.65
C GLY A 329 -25.66 -17.70 5.92
N VAL A 330 -25.22 -17.17 7.08
CA VAL A 330 -25.97 -17.29 8.35
C VAL A 330 -26.80 -16.02 8.62
N PRO A 331 -27.93 -16.10 9.35
CA PRO A 331 -28.72 -14.92 9.68
C PRO A 331 -27.90 -13.90 10.47
N VAL A 332 -28.06 -12.62 10.13
CA VAL A 332 -27.37 -11.51 10.80
C VAL A 332 -28.35 -10.42 11.22
N LEU A 333 -28.00 -9.69 12.28
CA LEU A 333 -28.55 -8.37 12.60
C LEU A 333 -27.38 -7.41 12.86
N VAL A 334 -27.40 -6.25 12.19
CA VAL A 334 -26.31 -5.26 12.27
C VAL A 334 -26.85 -3.89 12.69
N SER A 335 -26.09 -3.17 13.52
CA SER A 335 -26.37 -1.78 13.86
C SER A 335 -26.32 -0.87 12.63
N GLY A 336 -27.30 0.03 12.53
CA GLY A 336 -27.33 1.10 11.53
C GLY A 336 -26.11 2.02 11.55
N GLU A 337 -25.42 2.12 12.69
CA GLU A 337 -24.23 2.96 12.86
C GLU A 337 -22.91 2.30 12.40
N SER A 338 -22.99 1.43 11.39
CA SER A 338 -21.87 0.72 10.77
C SER A 338 -21.76 0.99 9.26
N GLY A 339 -20.54 1.00 8.72
CA GLY A 339 -20.32 1.13 7.28
C GLY A 339 -20.88 -0.05 6.46
N LEU A 340 -20.99 -1.23 7.07
CA LEU A 340 -21.67 -2.39 6.50
C LEU A 340 -23.18 -2.14 6.37
N ALA A 341 -23.82 -1.50 7.35
CA ALA A 341 -25.24 -1.14 7.23
C ALA A 341 -25.48 -0.13 6.09
N GLU A 342 -24.60 0.86 5.89
CA GLU A 342 -24.68 1.74 4.72
C GLU A 342 -24.52 0.99 3.39
N ALA A 343 -23.60 0.03 3.30
CA ALA A 343 -23.48 -0.83 2.11
C ALA A 343 -24.75 -1.68 1.89
N LEU A 344 -25.31 -2.26 2.96
CA LEU A 344 -26.52 -3.08 2.90
C LEU A 344 -27.78 -2.32 2.48
N GLN A 345 -27.86 -1.01 2.65
CA GLN A 345 -28.99 -0.20 2.15
C GLN A 345 -29.14 -0.29 0.62
N GLY A 346 -28.04 -0.51 -0.11
CA GLY A 346 -28.02 -0.72 -1.56
C GLY A 346 -28.27 -2.16 -2.01
N VAL A 347 -28.49 -3.10 -1.09
CA VAL A 347 -28.60 -4.54 -1.35
C VAL A 347 -30.04 -5.03 -1.10
N GLN A 348 -30.61 -5.80 -2.04
CA GLN A 348 -31.90 -6.46 -1.83
C GLN A 348 -31.84 -7.42 -0.63
N GLY A 349 -32.75 -7.23 0.32
CA GLY A 349 -32.77 -7.92 1.62
C GLY A 349 -31.90 -7.27 2.71
N GLY A 350 -31.08 -6.27 2.37
CA GLY A 350 -30.14 -5.66 3.31
C GLY A 350 -30.80 -4.81 4.39
N ASN A 351 -31.90 -4.12 4.07
CA ASN A 351 -32.67 -3.35 5.06
C ASN A 351 -33.32 -4.25 6.13
N ASP A 352 -33.62 -5.50 5.80
CA ASP A 352 -34.31 -6.45 6.69
C ASP A 352 -33.40 -6.95 7.83
N VAL A 353 -32.08 -6.79 7.69
CA VAL A 353 -31.07 -7.12 8.71
C VAL A 353 -30.49 -5.90 9.45
N ILE A 354 -30.84 -4.67 9.04
CA ILE A 354 -30.37 -3.45 9.72
C ILE A 354 -31.30 -3.11 10.89
N VAL A 355 -30.73 -3.00 12.09
CA VAL A 355 -31.38 -2.46 13.29
C VAL A 355 -31.06 -0.96 13.38
N LYS A 356 -32.07 -0.10 13.23
CA LYS A 356 -31.85 1.35 13.08
C LYS A 356 -31.40 2.06 14.36
N SER A 357 -31.72 1.51 15.52
CA SER A 357 -31.27 2.07 16.79
C SER A 357 -29.96 1.43 17.23
N ASP A 358 -29.04 2.30 17.61
CA ASP A 358 -27.70 2.03 18.13
C ASP A 358 -27.67 1.89 19.65
N ASP A 359 -28.77 2.17 20.38
CA ASP A 359 -28.83 2.10 21.85
C ASP A 359 -30.23 1.71 22.40
N ASP A 360 -30.97 0.85 21.69
CA ASP A 360 -32.31 0.37 22.10
C ASP A 360 -32.37 -1.15 22.20
N ALA A 361 -32.19 -1.68 23.41
CA ALA A 361 -32.30 -3.11 23.70
C ALA A 361 -33.73 -3.67 23.47
N VAL A 362 -34.77 -2.84 23.44
CA VAL A 362 -36.16 -3.26 23.16
C VAL A 362 -36.36 -3.49 21.67
N GLU A 363 -35.87 -2.57 20.82
CA GLU A 363 -35.85 -2.77 19.36
C GLU A 363 -34.97 -3.98 18.99
N TRP A 364 -33.79 -4.14 19.59
CA TRP A 364 -32.97 -5.34 19.38
C TRP A 364 -33.69 -6.62 19.84
N ALA A 365 -34.39 -6.60 20.97
CA ALA A 365 -35.21 -7.74 21.41
C ALA A 365 -36.33 -8.08 20.41
N ARG A 366 -37.04 -7.06 19.90
CA ARG A 366 -38.07 -7.24 18.86
C ARG A 366 -37.50 -7.89 17.61
N ARG A 367 -36.38 -7.38 17.09
CA ARG A 367 -35.75 -7.91 15.86
C ARG A 367 -35.20 -9.33 16.04
N ILE A 368 -34.61 -9.63 17.20
CA ILE A 368 -34.19 -11.01 17.55
C ILE A 368 -35.41 -11.93 17.63
N SER A 369 -36.51 -11.48 18.25
CA SER A 369 -37.76 -12.25 18.33
C SER A 369 -38.34 -12.53 16.93
N GLU A 370 -38.32 -11.57 16.02
CA GLU A 370 -38.80 -11.72 14.64
C GLU A 370 -38.00 -12.79 13.88
N VAL A 371 -36.66 -12.74 13.89
CA VAL A 371 -35.81 -13.78 13.28
C VAL A 371 -36.01 -15.15 13.96
N SER A 372 -36.28 -15.17 15.27
CA SER A 372 -36.57 -16.42 16.00
C SER A 372 -37.91 -17.06 15.61
N SER A 373 -38.89 -16.24 15.22
CA SER A 373 -40.22 -16.71 14.80
C SER A 373 -40.25 -17.31 13.39
N GLN A 374 -39.27 -16.97 12.55
CA GLN A 374 -39.07 -17.57 11.23
C GLN A 374 -38.70 -19.05 11.33
N SER A 375 -39.11 -19.84 10.34
CA SER A 375 -38.66 -21.23 10.24
C SER A 375 -37.15 -21.30 10.01
N LEU A 376 -36.51 -22.42 10.37
CA LEU A 376 -35.06 -22.61 10.15
C LEU A 376 -34.70 -22.48 8.65
N GLU A 377 -35.54 -23.04 7.78
CA GLU A 377 -35.37 -23.01 6.34
C GLU A 377 -35.47 -21.59 5.77
N GLU A 378 -36.49 -20.84 6.20
CA GLU A 378 -36.72 -19.44 5.83
C GLU A 378 -35.53 -18.55 6.20
N ARG A 379 -35.11 -18.53 7.48
CA ARG A 379 -34.00 -17.67 7.91
C ARG A 379 -32.68 -18.02 7.22
N GLN A 380 -32.43 -19.31 6.97
CA GLN A 380 -31.25 -19.76 6.20
C GLN A 380 -31.36 -19.39 4.71
N SER A 381 -32.54 -19.45 4.11
CA SER A 381 -32.77 -19.03 2.73
C SER A 381 -32.52 -17.53 2.57
N ASN A 382 -33.12 -16.72 3.45
CA ASN A 382 -32.96 -15.26 3.47
C ASN A 382 -31.47 -14.86 3.65
N ALA A 383 -30.74 -15.56 4.52
CA ALA A 383 -29.32 -15.30 4.74
C ALA A 383 -28.43 -15.67 3.52
N ARG A 384 -28.73 -16.77 2.82
CA ARG A 384 -28.05 -17.11 1.55
C ARG A 384 -28.41 -16.10 0.45
N GLU A 385 -29.67 -15.73 0.31
CA GLU A 385 -30.08 -14.74 -0.69
C GLU A 385 -29.39 -13.38 -0.45
N LEU A 386 -29.31 -12.93 0.81
CA LEU A 386 -28.59 -11.71 1.18
C LEU A 386 -27.12 -11.77 0.78
N ARG A 387 -26.43 -12.90 1.01
CA ARG A 387 -25.04 -13.12 0.58
C ARG A 387 -24.90 -13.00 -0.93
N GLU A 388 -25.77 -13.65 -1.69
CA GLU A 388 -25.74 -13.61 -3.16
C GLU A 388 -26.06 -12.21 -3.71
N ASN A 389 -26.99 -11.49 -3.08
CA ASN A 389 -27.32 -10.12 -3.47
C ASN A 389 -26.18 -9.16 -3.14
N TYR A 390 -25.53 -9.28 -1.97
CA TYR A 390 -24.34 -8.50 -1.64
C TYR A 390 -23.20 -8.78 -2.62
N ARG A 391 -22.95 -10.05 -2.97
CA ARG A 391 -21.91 -10.44 -3.94
C ARG A 391 -22.09 -9.81 -5.32
N LYS A 392 -23.34 -9.62 -5.77
CA LYS A 392 -23.67 -8.95 -7.05
C LYS A 392 -23.40 -7.45 -7.00
N VAL A 393 -23.65 -6.79 -5.87
CA VAL A 393 -23.49 -5.32 -5.72
C VAL A 393 -22.04 -4.94 -5.46
N TYR A 394 -21.33 -5.69 -4.61
CA TYR A 394 -19.93 -5.43 -4.23
C TYR A 394 -18.99 -6.60 -4.55
N PRO A 395 -18.83 -6.99 -5.83
CA PRO A 395 -17.84 -7.98 -6.23
C PRO A 395 -16.42 -7.38 -6.14
N TRP A 396 -15.51 -8.08 -5.47
CA TRP A 396 -14.09 -7.69 -5.37
C TRP A 396 -13.47 -7.32 -6.72
N ARG A 397 -13.86 -7.99 -7.81
CA ARG A 397 -13.40 -7.68 -9.17
C ARG A 397 -13.59 -6.21 -9.57
N MET A 398 -14.75 -5.64 -9.30
CA MET A 398 -15.04 -4.25 -9.69
C MET A 398 -14.29 -3.26 -8.82
N GLU A 399 -14.21 -3.52 -7.51
CA GLU A 399 -13.51 -2.64 -6.56
C GLU A 399 -11.99 -2.67 -6.77
N CYS A 400 -11.41 -3.83 -7.08
CA CYS A 400 -9.99 -3.98 -7.38
C CYS A 400 -9.61 -3.39 -8.76
N GLU A 401 -10.44 -3.50 -9.80
CA GLU A 401 -10.16 -2.81 -11.08
C GLU A 401 -10.21 -1.28 -10.92
N ARG A 402 -11.17 -0.75 -10.13
CA ARG A 402 -11.19 0.67 -9.75
C ARG A 402 -9.92 1.07 -9.00
N PHE A 403 -9.48 0.25 -8.05
CA PHE A 403 -8.29 0.53 -7.24
C PHE A 403 -6.97 0.41 -8.04
N LYS A 404 -6.87 -0.56 -8.95
CA LYS A 404 -5.79 -0.67 -9.94
C LYS A 404 -5.73 0.60 -10.80
N GLY A 405 -6.87 1.09 -11.30
CA GLY A 405 -6.95 2.35 -12.02
C GLY A 405 -6.46 3.56 -11.19
N LEU A 406 -6.77 3.60 -9.89
CA LEU A 406 -6.23 4.61 -8.98
C LEU A 406 -4.70 4.49 -8.84
N ILE A 407 -4.17 3.29 -8.58
CA ILE A 407 -2.72 3.03 -8.49
C ILE A 407 -2.03 3.49 -9.77
N GLU A 408 -2.51 3.05 -10.94
CA GLU A 408 -1.94 3.45 -12.23
C GLU A 408 -1.96 4.97 -12.43
N ASN A 409 -3.03 5.66 -12.04
CA ASN A 409 -3.12 7.12 -12.17
C ASN A 409 -2.15 7.84 -11.22
N VAL A 410 -2.03 7.39 -9.97
CA VAL A 410 -1.10 7.93 -8.97
C VAL A 410 0.35 7.72 -9.40
N VAL A 411 0.69 6.54 -9.94
CA VAL A 411 2.03 6.26 -10.49
C VAL A 411 2.29 7.07 -11.77
N LYS A 412 1.33 7.18 -12.70
CA LYS A 412 1.48 7.99 -13.93
C LYS A 412 1.64 9.48 -13.64
N THR A 413 0.99 10.01 -12.61
CA THR A 413 1.16 11.41 -12.17
C THR A 413 2.48 11.66 -11.44
N ALA A 414 3.27 10.64 -11.12
CA ALA A 414 4.67 10.80 -10.70
C ALA A 414 5.52 11.40 -11.84
N ASN A 415 5.32 10.92 -13.07
CA ASN A 415 6.03 11.36 -14.26
C ASN A 415 5.36 12.59 -14.92
N GLY A 416 4.47 13.27 -14.19
CA GLY A 416 3.71 14.41 -14.69
C GLY A 416 4.54 15.69 -14.71
N GLY A 417 5.07 16.04 -15.88
CA GLY A 417 5.85 17.27 -16.09
C GLY A 417 7.36 17.14 -15.85
N GLU A 418 7.86 15.93 -15.57
CA GLU A 418 9.29 15.61 -15.51
C GLU A 418 9.74 14.94 -16.82
N MET A 419 10.82 15.44 -17.41
CA MET A 419 11.31 15.05 -18.72
C MET A 419 12.83 14.94 -18.73
N ASN A 420 13.39 13.95 -19.43
CA ASN A 420 14.82 13.72 -19.47
C ASN A 420 15.47 14.37 -20.71
N ILE A 421 16.52 15.15 -20.48
CA ILE A 421 17.45 15.63 -21.49
C ILE A 421 18.69 14.74 -21.40
N LYS A 422 18.93 13.90 -22.41
CA LYS A 422 20.12 13.03 -22.48
C LYS A 422 21.20 13.74 -23.27
N VAL A 423 22.42 13.78 -22.74
CA VAL A 423 23.59 14.37 -23.36
C VAL A 423 24.66 13.29 -23.52
N ASP A 424 24.89 12.89 -24.77
CA ASP A 424 25.89 11.90 -25.15
C ASP A 424 27.09 12.59 -25.85
N VAL A 425 28.25 11.93 -25.89
CA VAL A 425 29.39 12.37 -26.71
C VAL A 425 29.20 11.85 -28.13
N ASP A 426 29.14 12.76 -29.11
CA ASP A 426 28.89 12.46 -30.53
C ASP A 426 30.18 12.22 -31.33
N ASP A 427 31.22 13.03 -31.06
CA ASP A 427 32.54 12.97 -31.70
C ASP A 427 33.62 13.52 -30.74
N LEU A 428 34.84 13.00 -30.84
CA LEU A 428 35.97 13.35 -29.98
C LEU A 428 37.28 13.25 -30.76
N LYS A 429 38.03 14.35 -30.86
CA LYS A 429 39.31 14.43 -31.58
C LYS A 429 40.45 14.82 -30.63
N PRO A 430 41.48 13.99 -30.47
CA PRO A 430 42.67 14.36 -29.69
C PRO A 430 43.50 15.45 -30.40
N GLU A 431 44.27 16.24 -29.66
CA GLU A 431 45.30 17.09 -30.25
C GLU A 431 46.44 16.24 -30.84
N GLU A 432 46.84 16.53 -32.08
CA GLU A 432 47.98 15.87 -32.73
C GLU A 432 49.31 16.37 -32.14
N GLN A 433 50.11 15.45 -31.58
CA GLN A 433 51.47 15.77 -31.13
C GLN A 433 52.40 15.97 -32.33
N ASN A 434 52.75 17.22 -32.63
CA ASN A 434 53.83 17.57 -33.55
C ASN A 434 55.19 17.15 -32.96
N VAL A 435 55.59 15.89 -33.16
CA VAL A 435 56.90 15.39 -32.77
C VAL A 435 57.97 15.89 -33.76
N GLN A 436 58.56 17.03 -33.45
CA GLN A 436 59.70 17.56 -34.21
C GLN A 436 61.01 16.88 -33.75
N THR A 437 61.82 16.47 -34.71
CA THR A 437 62.90 15.48 -34.56
C THR A 437 64.06 15.93 -33.68
N GLY A 438 64.54 15.05 -32.78
CA GLY A 438 65.74 15.30 -31.97
C GLY A 438 66.47 14.01 -31.56
N MET A 439 67.40 13.55 -32.40
CA MET A 439 68.38 12.50 -32.02
C MET A 439 69.32 13.00 -30.92
N LEU A 440 69.59 12.18 -29.91
CA LEU A 440 70.93 11.97 -29.35
C LEU A 440 70.96 10.70 -28.47
N ALA A 441 72.16 10.17 -28.22
CA ALA A 441 72.36 8.75 -27.94
C ALA A 441 72.94 8.44 -26.56
N THR A 442 72.56 7.25 -26.06
CA THR A 442 73.34 6.27 -25.28
C THR A 442 73.99 6.61 -23.92
N GLU A 443 73.97 5.57 -23.08
CA GLU A 443 74.81 5.25 -21.91
C GLU A 443 74.28 5.59 -20.50
N SER A 444 74.63 4.85 -19.43
CA SER A 444 74.65 3.38 -19.21
C SER A 444 74.83 3.10 -17.70
N VAL A 445 74.50 1.87 -17.23
CA VAL A 445 74.98 1.24 -15.97
C VAL A 445 74.68 1.92 -14.61
N ARG A 446 73.90 1.25 -13.73
CA ARG A 446 74.44 0.44 -12.60
C ARG A 446 73.36 -0.38 -11.88
N CYS A 447 73.69 -1.62 -11.49
CA CYS A 447 72.81 -2.58 -10.78
C CYS A 447 73.10 -2.66 -9.28
N GLN A 448 72.12 -3.12 -8.49
CA GLN A 448 72.20 -4.15 -7.42
C GLN A 448 70.76 -4.45 -6.92
N GLU A 449 70.18 -5.62 -7.21
CA GLU A 449 70.14 -6.84 -6.37
C GLU A 449 69.42 -6.62 -5.03
N VAL A 450 68.31 -7.31 -4.71
CA VAL A 450 68.20 -8.66 -4.06
C VAL A 450 66.68 -8.94 -3.91
N GLN A 451 66.06 -10.14 -4.04
CA GLN A 451 66.51 -11.54 -4.18
C GLN A 451 65.54 -12.38 -5.09
N GLN A 452 65.31 -13.67 -4.81
CA GLN A 452 64.38 -14.62 -5.47
C GLN A 452 63.94 -15.70 -4.42
N PRO A 453 62.92 -16.59 -4.63
CA PRO A 453 62.99 -17.65 -5.66
C PRO A 453 61.67 -18.14 -6.34
N ARG A 454 61.85 -18.61 -7.60
CA ARG A 454 61.21 -19.69 -8.42
C ARG A 454 59.92 -20.42 -7.93
N ALA A 455 59.06 -20.99 -8.79
CA ALA A 455 59.15 -21.42 -10.21
C ALA A 455 57.80 -21.16 -10.96
N SER A 456 57.53 -21.45 -12.25
CA SER A 456 58.16 -22.31 -13.30
C SER A 456 57.79 -21.83 -14.73
N ALA A 457 58.39 -22.41 -15.78
CA ALA A 457 58.11 -22.12 -17.22
C ALA A 457 56.64 -22.47 -17.63
N THR A 458 56.04 -22.11 -18.78
CA THR A 458 56.45 -21.74 -20.17
C THR A 458 55.49 -20.65 -20.74
N SER A 459 55.56 -20.05 -21.95
CA SER A 459 56.38 -20.16 -23.19
C SER A 459 56.22 -18.86 -24.05
N ALA A 460 56.89 -18.73 -25.19
CA ALA A 460 56.77 -17.59 -26.11
C ALA A 460 55.59 -17.67 -27.10
N ALA A 461 55.00 -16.53 -27.46
CA ALA A 461 54.25 -16.32 -28.69
C ALA A 461 54.33 -14.84 -29.14
N SER A 462 54.60 -14.62 -30.43
CA SER A 462 54.54 -13.30 -31.08
C SER A 462 53.09 -12.86 -31.29
N GLY A 463 52.76 -11.61 -30.93
CA GLY A 463 51.45 -11.02 -31.15
C GLY A 463 51.56 -9.62 -31.75
N SER A 464 50.84 -9.39 -32.85
CA SER A 464 50.71 -8.11 -33.54
C SER A 464 50.15 -7.00 -32.64
N VAL A 465 50.77 -5.82 -32.65
CA VAL A 465 50.19 -4.63 -32.02
C VAL A 465 49.02 -4.13 -32.87
N SER A 466 47.79 -4.31 -32.38
CA SER A 466 46.57 -3.81 -33.03
C SER A 466 45.57 -3.24 -32.02
N TYR A 467 45.22 -1.98 -32.21
CA TYR A 467 43.90 -1.38 -31.92
C TYR A 467 43.26 -1.40 -30.51
N GLN A 468 43.85 -2.01 -29.47
CA GLN A 468 43.23 -2.02 -28.13
C GLN A 468 43.48 -0.76 -27.27
N GLN A 469 44.59 -0.03 -27.46
CA GLN A 469 44.90 1.13 -26.60
C GLN A 469 44.05 2.38 -26.88
N THR A 470 43.50 2.53 -28.08
CA THR A 470 42.74 3.72 -28.50
C THR A 470 41.30 3.71 -27.98
N GLU A 471 40.63 2.55 -27.98
CA GLU A 471 39.26 2.43 -27.46
C GLU A 471 39.22 2.60 -25.94
N ASP A 472 40.19 2.04 -25.22
CA ASP A 472 40.28 2.12 -23.76
C ASP A 472 40.57 3.57 -23.30
N LEU A 473 41.45 4.28 -24.01
CA LEU A 473 41.70 5.70 -23.78
C LEU A 473 40.49 6.58 -24.14
N HIS A 474 39.77 6.25 -25.21
CA HIS A 474 38.54 6.97 -25.59
C HIS A 474 37.45 6.83 -24.53
N ALA A 475 37.17 5.59 -24.10
CA ALA A 475 36.21 5.31 -23.03
C ALA A 475 36.60 5.99 -21.70
N LEU A 476 37.90 6.00 -21.36
CA LEU A 476 38.41 6.67 -20.16
C LEU A 476 38.24 8.19 -20.24
N LYS A 477 38.49 8.82 -21.40
CA LYS A 477 38.27 10.27 -21.59
C LYS A 477 36.79 10.65 -21.49
N VAL A 478 35.90 9.89 -22.14
CA VAL A 478 34.44 10.10 -22.02
C VAL A 478 33.98 9.97 -20.57
N LYS A 479 34.43 8.92 -19.87
CA LYS A 479 34.10 8.71 -18.44
C LYS A 479 34.62 9.84 -17.53
N THR A 480 35.82 10.34 -17.81
CA THR A 480 36.42 11.46 -17.07
C THR A 480 35.64 12.76 -17.30
N PHE A 481 35.30 13.06 -18.54
CA PHE A 481 34.46 14.21 -18.92
C PHE A 481 33.08 14.19 -18.23
N LEU A 482 32.38 13.05 -18.28
CA LEU A 482 31.09 12.88 -17.62
C LEU A 482 31.20 13.06 -16.09
N SER A 483 32.29 12.60 -15.47
CA SER A 483 32.56 12.81 -14.04
C SER A 483 32.77 14.29 -13.71
N VAL A 484 33.53 15.03 -14.52
CA VAL A 484 33.79 16.47 -14.30
C VAL A 484 32.48 17.27 -14.35
N ILE A 485 31.58 16.97 -15.30
CA ILE A 485 30.27 17.64 -15.36
C ILE A 485 29.40 17.25 -14.17
N LYS A 486 29.37 15.97 -13.79
CA LYS A 486 28.61 15.52 -12.62
C LYS A 486 29.08 16.23 -11.35
N ASP A 487 30.39 16.33 -11.13
CA ASP A 487 30.95 17.03 -9.98
C ASP A 487 30.64 18.53 -10.02
N SER A 488 30.62 19.17 -11.20
CA SER A 488 30.27 20.59 -11.32
C SER A 488 28.80 20.88 -10.96
N PHE A 489 27.88 19.97 -11.28
CA PHE A 489 26.47 20.03 -10.89
C PHE A 489 26.23 19.83 -9.39
N TYR A 490 26.97 18.94 -8.72
CA TYR A 490 26.69 18.60 -7.31
C TYR A 490 27.52 19.37 -6.26
N ASN A 491 28.71 19.90 -6.60
CA ASN A 491 29.67 20.42 -5.60
C ASN A 491 29.86 21.96 -5.56
N THR A 492 29.12 22.74 -6.37
CA THR A 492 29.36 24.20 -6.48
C THR A 492 28.60 25.05 -5.45
N ASN A 493 29.27 25.36 -4.34
CA ASN A 493 29.09 26.66 -3.66
C ASN A 493 30.04 27.66 -4.36
N PRO A 494 29.55 28.71 -5.07
CA PRO A 494 30.34 29.37 -6.10
C PRO A 494 31.45 30.27 -5.54
N GLN A 495 32.69 29.99 -5.95
CA GLN A 495 33.83 30.93 -5.83
C GLN A 495 34.48 31.32 -7.18
N SER A 496 33.94 30.86 -8.31
CA SER A 496 34.18 31.45 -9.63
C SER A 496 32.92 31.32 -10.48
N ILE A 497 32.41 32.46 -10.97
CA ILE A 497 31.06 32.61 -11.55
C ILE A 497 30.97 32.19 -13.03
N GLU A 498 32.09 31.87 -13.69
CA GLU A 498 32.20 31.95 -15.15
C GLU A 498 32.17 30.61 -15.92
N GLU A 499 32.15 29.45 -15.25
CA GLU A 499 32.32 28.14 -15.96
C GLU A 499 31.11 27.18 -15.93
N CYS A 500 30.05 27.43 -15.15
CA CYS A 500 28.83 26.57 -15.14
C CYS A 500 27.51 27.34 -15.20
N ASN A 501 27.57 28.68 -15.27
CA ASN A 501 26.37 29.50 -15.14
C ASN A 501 25.40 29.37 -16.33
N TRP A 502 25.86 29.25 -17.58
CA TRP A 502 24.97 29.41 -18.74
C TRP A 502 23.86 28.36 -18.85
N PHE A 503 24.09 27.08 -18.52
CA PHE A 503 23.00 26.09 -18.53
C PHE A 503 22.03 26.31 -17.36
N MET A 504 22.54 26.75 -16.21
CA MET A 504 21.71 27.08 -15.05
C MET A 504 20.92 28.37 -15.25
N GLU A 505 21.48 29.37 -15.93
CA GLU A 505 20.82 30.62 -16.37
C GLU A 505 19.77 30.33 -17.45
N TYR A 506 20.07 29.45 -18.41
CA TYR A 506 19.10 28.97 -19.39
C TYR A 506 17.96 28.22 -18.69
N ALA A 507 18.26 27.25 -17.81
CA ALA A 507 17.26 26.53 -17.03
C ALA A 507 16.43 27.48 -16.15
N GLN A 508 17.05 28.48 -15.51
CA GLN A 508 16.34 29.49 -14.71
C GLN A 508 15.45 30.40 -15.57
N LYS A 509 15.92 30.81 -16.75
CA LYS A 509 15.15 31.60 -17.73
C LYS A 509 13.94 30.82 -18.26
N MET A 510 14.15 29.53 -18.55
CA MET A 510 13.12 28.57 -18.99
C MET A 510 12.27 28.02 -17.84
N ARG A 511 12.60 28.35 -16.57
CA ARG A 511 11.97 27.83 -15.34
C ARG A 511 11.90 26.30 -15.28
N LEU A 512 13.03 25.67 -15.59
CA LEU A 512 13.25 24.24 -15.46
C LEU A 512 13.87 23.94 -14.10
N ILE A 513 13.29 22.99 -13.36
CA ILE A 513 13.86 22.51 -12.10
C ILE A 513 14.64 21.22 -12.40
N ILE A 514 15.96 21.23 -12.20
CA ILE A 514 16.80 20.04 -12.37
C ILE A 514 16.61 19.12 -11.16
N THR A 515 16.24 17.85 -11.39
CA THR A 515 15.89 16.90 -10.32
C THR A 515 16.90 15.78 -10.11
N GLY A 516 17.81 15.54 -11.06
CA GLY A 516 18.88 14.54 -10.94
C GLY A 516 19.84 14.48 -12.14
N VAL A 517 21.00 13.85 -11.89
CA VAL A 517 22.01 13.47 -12.91
C VAL A 517 22.56 12.07 -12.60
N ASP A 518 22.44 11.15 -13.57
CA ASP A 518 22.77 9.71 -13.46
C ASP A 518 24.17 9.32 -13.99
N ASP A 519 24.63 8.10 -13.68
CA ASP A 519 25.92 7.55 -14.12
C ASP A 519 25.83 6.68 -15.39
N GLY A 520 26.74 6.90 -16.34
CA GLY A 520 26.94 6.09 -17.55
C GLY A 520 26.76 6.87 -18.85
N SER A 521 25.83 7.81 -18.86
CA SER A 521 25.70 8.92 -19.82
C SER A 521 25.09 10.12 -19.08
N LEU A 522 25.33 11.36 -19.56
CA LEU A 522 24.87 12.56 -18.84
C LEU A 522 23.37 12.75 -19.08
N VAL A 523 22.54 12.14 -18.24
CA VAL A 523 21.08 12.36 -18.23
C VAL A 523 20.77 13.48 -17.24
N ILE A 524 20.14 14.55 -17.72
CA ILE A 524 19.67 15.67 -16.91
C ILE A 524 18.15 15.61 -16.87
N THR A 525 17.57 15.25 -15.73
CA THR A 525 16.11 15.29 -15.55
C THR A 525 15.67 16.72 -15.22
N VAL A 526 14.75 17.26 -16.01
CA VAL A 526 14.16 18.59 -15.82
C VAL A 526 12.66 18.49 -15.57
N LYS A 527 12.16 19.31 -14.65
CA LYS A 527 10.72 19.49 -14.42
C LYS A 527 10.27 20.83 -15.00
N CYS A 528 9.24 20.78 -15.84
CA CYS A 528 8.58 21.96 -16.37
C CYS A 528 7.52 22.47 -15.39
N GLU A 529 7.32 23.80 -15.29
CA GLU A 529 6.25 24.38 -14.48
C GLU A 529 4.90 24.52 -15.23
N SER A 530 4.89 24.39 -16.56
CA SER A 530 3.67 24.54 -17.38
C SER A 530 3.79 23.91 -18.77
N LEU A 531 2.65 23.75 -19.46
CA LEU A 531 2.60 23.35 -20.87
C LEU A 531 3.41 24.29 -21.78
N MET A 532 3.33 25.60 -21.55
CA MET A 532 4.02 26.60 -22.38
C MET A 532 5.54 26.42 -22.33
N ILE A 533 6.08 26.18 -21.12
CA ILE A 533 7.52 25.90 -20.91
C ILE A 533 7.93 24.60 -21.61
N LEU A 534 7.08 23.56 -21.52
CA LEU A 534 7.34 22.28 -22.18
C LEU A 534 7.37 22.42 -23.71
N GLU A 535 6.45 23.19 -24.29
CA GLU A 535 6.42 23.46 -25.74
C GLU A 535 7.59 24.34 -26.21
N GLU A 536 8.00 25.33 -25.41
CA GLU A 536 9.18 26.17 -25.67
C GLU A 536 10.48 25.33 -25.62
N LEU A 537 10.66 24.49 -24.59
CA LEU A 537 11.79 23.57 -24.48
C LEU A 537 11.83 22.54 -25.63
N TRP A 538 10.67 22.00 -26.03
CA TRP A 538 10.59 21.10 -27.18
C TRP A 538 10.92 21.80 -28.51
N THR A 539 10.63 23.10 -28.62
CA THR A 539 10.98 23.93 -29.78
C THR A 539 12.48 24.20 -29.84
N ASP A 540 13.11 24.51 -28.72
CA ASP A 540 14.57 24.67 -28.60
C ASP A 540 15.30 23.36 -28.91
N TYR A 541 14.77 22.21 -28.51
CA TYR A 541 15.29 20.91 -28.91
C TYR A 541 15.13 20.65 -30.42
N SER A 542 13.91 20.81 -30.95
CA SER A 542 13.59 20.50 -32.35
C SER A 542 14.31 21.40 -33.36
N SER A 543 14.69 22.62 -32.95
CA SER A 543 15.48 23.56 -33.75
C SER A 543 16.99 23.35 -33.63
N GLY A 544 17.45 22.52 -32.68
CA GLY A 544 18.86 22.32 -32.36
C GLY A 544 19.45 23.35 -31.38
N HIS A 545 18.72 24.42 -31.03
CA HIS A 545 19.20 25.47 -30.13
C HIS A 545 19.59 24.94 -28.74
N LEU A 546 18.80 24.02 -28.17
CA LEU A 546 19.15 23.36 -26.90
C LEU A 546 20.49 22.61 -27.00
N GLY A 547 20.78 22.01 -28.15
CA GLY A 547 22.06 21.36 -28.43
C GLY A 547 23.23 22.34 -28.46
N GLU A 548 23.06 23.52 -29.05
CA GLU A 548 24.05 24.61 -29.01
C GLU A 548 24.28 25.11 -27.59
N VAL A 549 23.21 25.29 -26.80
CA VAL A 549 23.32 25.69 -25.38
C VAL A 549 24.12 24.65 -24.61
N VAL A 550 23.73 23.37 -24.67
CA VAL A 550 24.44 22.25 -24.01
C VAL A 550 25.90 22.17 -24.45
N GLN A 551 26.19 22.24 -25.75
CA GLN A 551 27.55 22.22 -26.31
C GLN A 551 28.40 23.36 -25.72
N ASN A 552 27.91 24.60 -25.75
CA ASN A 552 28.66 25.77 -25.28
C ASN A 552 28.80 25.82 -23.76
N CYS A 553 27.89 25.21 -23.01
CA CYS A 553 27.94 25.15 -21.55
C CYS A 553 28.94 24.11 -21.03
N PHE A 554 29.04 22.95 -21.70
CA PHE A 554 29.83 21.82 -21.20
C PHE A 554 31.17 21.61 -21.92
N VAL A 555 31.38 22.18 -23.11
CA VAL A 555 32.65 22.07 -23.84
C VAL A 555 33.39 23.41 -23.82
N THR A 556 34.08 23.66 -22.70
CA THR A 556 34.92 24.86 -22.52
C THR A 556 36.37 24.60 -22.96
N GLU A 557 37.12 25.67 -23.27
CA GLU A 557 38.56 25.56 -23.57
C GLU A 557 39.36 24.85 -22.47
N LYS A 558 38.95 25.02 -21.21
CA LYS A 558 39.59 24.40 -20.06
C LYS A 558 39.41 22.88 -20.07
N ILE A 559 38.19 22.41 -20.32
CA ILE A 559 37.88 20.97 -20.40
C ILE A 559 38.60 20.34 -21.61
N LEU A 560 38.66 21.03 -22.75
CA LEU A 560 39.42 20.57 -23.92
C LEU A 560 40.92 20.40 -23.60
N LYS A 561 41.51 21.36 -22.88
CA LYS A 561 42.92 21.30 -22.44
C LYS A 561 43.16 20.21 -21.39
N GLU A 562 42.32 20.09 -20.38
CA GLU A 562 42.42 19.06 -19.32
C GLU A 562 42.31 17.64 -19.89
N LEU A 563 41.51 17.44 -20.95
CA LEU A 563 41.34 16.15 -21.63
C LEU A 563 42.28 15.94 -22.83
N ASN A 564 43.13 16.93 -23.17
CA ASN A 564 44.00 16.94 -24.35
C ASN A 564 43.22 16.61 -25.65
N LEU A 565 42.23 17.44 -25.96
CA LEU A 565 41.30 17.32 -27.09
C LEU A 565 41.32 18.59 -27.96
N ALA A 566 41.38 18.39 -29.28
CA ALA A 566 41.21 19.46 -30.27
C ALA A 566 39.73 19.77 -30.52
N GLU A 567 38.85 18.76 -30.41
CA GLU A 567 37.41 18.91 -30.60
C GLU A 567 36.66 17.89 -29.72
N LEU A 568 35.51 18.30 -29.16
CA LEU A 568 34.57 17.45 -28.46
C LEU A 568 33.15 17.91 -28.84
N ARG A 569 32.33 17.01 -29.36
CA ARG A 569 30.94 17.28 -29.76
C ARG A 569 29.98 16.52 -28.86
N LEU A 570 28.93 17.21 -28.44
CA LEU A 570 27.85 16.64 -27.65
C LEU A 570 26.58 16.53 -28.49
N LYS A 571 25.84 15.47 -28.23
CA LYS A 571 24.52 15.24 -28.80
C LYS A 571 23.48 15.31 -27.69
N THR A 572 22.57 16.25 -27.81
CA THR A 572 21.38 16.32 -26.95
C THR A 572 20.27 15.49 -27.57
N THR A 573 19.59 14.66 -26.77
CA THR A 573 18.37 13.95 -27.18
C THR A 573 17.29 14.09 -26.11
N MET A 574 16.06 14.27 -26.58
CA MET A 574 14.84 14.30 -25.77
C MET A 574 13.87 13.27 -26.33
N ASP A 575 13.21 12.54 -25.42
CA ASP A 575 12.34 11.42 -25.74
C ASP A 575 10.93 11.94 -26.11
N ILE A 576 10.43 11.52 -27.28
CA ILE A 576 9.16 12.02 -27.82
C ILE A 576 7.96 11.42 -27.06
N GLU A 577 8.08 10.21 -26.54
CA GLU A 577 7.07 9.60 -25.67
C GLU A 577 7.01 10.30 -24.30
N GLU A 578 8.15 10.65 -23.70
CA GLU A 578 8.20 11.47 -22.47
C GLU A 578 7.60 12.88 -22.66
N TYR A 579 7.92 13.55 -23.77
CA TYR A 579 7.31 14.85 -24.13
C TYR A 579 5.79 14.75 -24.23
N ASN A 580 5.28 13.78 -24.97
CA ASN A 580 3.84 13.60 -25.13
C ASN A 580 3.15 13.25 -23.81
N ALA A 581 3.80 12.48 -22.92
CA ALA A 581 3.30 12.20 -21.58
C ALA A 581 3.21 13.48 -20.72
N CYS A 582 4.24 14.33 -20.74
CA CYS A 582 4.23 15.62 -20.05
C CYS A 582 3.18 16.58 -20.62
N LYS A 583 3.02 16.62 -21.94
CA LYS A 583 2.00 17.44 -22.62
C LYS A 583 0.59 17.01 -22.20
N MET A 584 0.29 15.71 -22.27
CA MET A 584 -0.98 15.16 -21.79
C MET A 584 -1.21 15.37 -20.28
N PHE A 585 -0.16 15.52 -19.47
CA PHE A 585 -0.29 15.86 -18.06
C PHE A 585 -0.79 17.30 -17.88
N PHE A 586 -0.12 18.29 -18.48
CA PHE A 586 -0.55 19.69 -18.35
C PHE A 586 -1.89 19.98 -19.02
N GLU A 587 -2.21 19.34 -20.16
CA GLU A 587 -3.52 19.45 -20.80
C GLU A 587 -4.66 18.94 -19.88
N LYS A 588 -4.40 17.90 -19.07
CA LYS A 588 -5.36 17.40 -18.07
C LYS A 588 -5.41 18.25 -16.81
N ASP A 589 -4.31 18.88 -16.42
CA ASP A 589 -4.27 19.75 -15.25
C ASP A 589 -5.01 21.07 -15.52
N ALA A 590 -4.87 21.64 -16.72
CA ALA A 590 -5.65 22.79 -17.18
C ALA A 590 -7.17 22.54 -17.15
N LEU A 591 -7.61 21.30 -17.39
CA LEU A 591 -9.01 20.87 -17.29
C LEU A 591 -9.51 20.63 -15.85
N ARG A 592 -8.62 20.66 -14.85
CA ARG A 592 -8.97 20.55 -13.41
C ARG A 592 -9.07 21.91 -12.71
N GLY A 593 -8.64 22.99 -13.37
CA GLY A 593 -8.66 24.36 -12.85
C GLY A 593 -9.92 25.17 -13.12
N TRP A 594 -11.04 24.52 -13.50
CA TRP A 594 -12.33 25.13 -13.87
C TRP A 594 -13.50 24.47 -13.14
#